data_AF-A0A5C8B267-F1
#
_entry.id   AF-A0A5C8B267-F1
#
_cell.length_a   1.000
_cell.length_b   1.000
_cell.length_c   1.000
_cell.angle_alpha   90.00
_cell.angle_beta   90.00
_cell.angle_gamma   90.00
#
_symmetry.space_group_name_H-M   'P 1'
#
loop_
_entity.id
_entity.type
_entity.pdbx_description
1 polymer ?
#
loop_
_entity_poly.entity_id
_entity_poly.type
_entity_poly.pdbx_seq_one_letter_code
_entity_poly.pdbx_strand_id
1 'polypeptide(L)'
;MSSSRLLEIEALMGIDTANSIRYDDQPKQIHKHFQIAKQENGHVLRAFALAGDIQATAYLRPMLESQTALLSSAELLRAKNPETSRQPSKIVCSCAHVSQAQIIKNAEEFYRRADDTMTGDNSKLAKQCLQGVQDQLGCGTHCGSCLPEVRRIISQLPVLA
;
A
#
# COMPACT_ATOMS: atom_id res chain seq x y z
N MET A 1 -8.93 -14.35 15.40
CA MET A 1 -8.20 -14.21 16.69
C MET A 1 -9.22 -13.68 17.69
N SER A 2 -9.38 -14.31 18.86
CA SER A 2 -10.33 -13.79 19.86
C SER A 2 -9.84 -12.44 20.39
N SER A 3 -10.75 -11.52 20.74
CA SER A 3 -10.38 -10.24 21.34
C SER A 3 -9.54 -10.41 22.62
N SER A 4 -9.72 -11.51 23.36
CA SER A 4 -8.92 -11.84 24.54
C SER A 4 -7.43 -12.05 24.24
N ARG A 5 -7.07 -12.71 23.12
CA ARG A 5 -5.66 -12.92 22.75
C ARG A 5 -4.97 -11.62 22.32
N LEU A 6 -5.72 -10.71 21.71
CA LEU A 6 -5.18 -9.42 21.30
C LEU A 6 -4.77 -8.60 22.54
N LEU A 7 -5.63 -8.58 23.57
CA LEU A 7 -5.35 -7.92 24.84
C LEU A 7 -4.10 -8.49 25.54
N GLU A 8 -3.95 -9.82 25.56
CA GLU A 8 -2.76 -10.47 26.14
C GLU A 8 -1.47 -10.04 25.44
N ILE A 9 -1.48 -10.00 24.10
CA ILE A 9 -0.33 -9.55 23.31
C ILE A 9 -0.03 -8.06 23.59
N GLU A 10 -1.06 -7.22 23.64
CA GLU A 10 -0.90 -5.79 23.91
C GLU A 10 -0.36 -5.49 25.30
N ALA A 11 -0.77 -6.27 26.29
CA ALA A 11 -0.24 -6.19 27.65
C ALA A 11 1.25 -6.57 27.68
N LEU A 12 1.62 -7.68 27.03
CA LEU A 12 3.03 -8.11 26.93
C LEU A 12 3.91 -7.09 26.19
N MET A 13 3.35 -6.41 25.20
CA MET A 13 4.04 -5.40 24.39
C MET A 13 3.99 -3.99 25.01
N GLY A 14 3.32 -3.81 26.15
CA GLY A 14 3.23 -2.51 26.85
C GLY A 14 2.37 -1.46 26.13
N ILE A 15 1.44 -1.89 25.28
CA ILE A 15 0.53 -1.01 24.52
C ILE A 15 -0.72 -0.68 25.36
N ASP A 16 -1.24 -1.68 26.08
CA ASP A 16 -2.41 -1.54 26.96
C ASP A 16 -2.05 -0.77 28.24
N THR A 17 -2.14 0.56 28.17
CA THR A 17 -1.73 1.48 29.24
C THR A 17 -2.79 2.57 29.46
N ALA A 18 -2.67 3.34 30.54
CA ALA A 18 -3.60 4.43 30.84
C ALA A 18 -3.68 5.51 29.73
N ASN A 19 -2.63 5.64 28.90
CA ASN A 19 -2.58 6.58 27.78
C ASN A 19 -2.91 5.90 26.43
N SER A 20 -3.62 4.77 26.47
CA SER A 20 -4.06 4.08 25.27
C SER A 20 -5.38 4.64 24.73
N ILE A 21 -5.47 4.72 23.41
CA ILE A 21 -6.69 5.04 22.67
C ILE A 21 -7.11 3.78 21.94
N ARG A 22 -8.38 3.39 22.07
CA ARG A 22 -8.91 2.17 21.48
C ARG A 22 -10.08 2.44 20.55
N TYR A 23 -10.12 1.70 19.45
CA TYR A 23 -11.25 1.64 18.54
C TYR A 23 -11.49 0.19 18.14
N ASP A 24 -12.63 -0.34 18.55
CA ASP A 24 -13.08 -1.70 18.30
C ASP A 24 -14.41 -1.67 17.52
N ASP A 25 -14.41 -2.13 16.28
CA ASP A 25 -15.61 -2.37 15.48
C ASP A 25 -15.81 -3.89 15.38
N GLN A 26 -16.51 -4.44 16.38
CA GLN A 26 -16.80 -5.88 16.47
C GLN A 26 -17.54 -6.43 15.25
N PRO A 27 -18.59 -5.79 14.71
CA PRO A 27 -19.23 -6.23 13.47
C PRO A 27 -18.25 -6.38 12.29
N LYS A 28 -17.28 -5.47 12.17
CA LYS A 28 -16.27 -5.53 11.10
C LYS A 28 -14.99 -6.27 11.48
N GLN A 29 -14.89 -6.76 12.72
CA GLN A 29 -13.68 -7.40 13.27
C GLN A 29 -12.43 -6.50 13.13
N ILE A 30 -12.59 -5.19 13.34
CA ILE A 30 -11.51 -4.21 13.27
C ILE A 30 -11.13 -3.77 14.68
N HIS A 31 -9.85 -3.82 14.99
CA HIS A 31 -9.27 -3.36 16.25
C HIS A 31 -8.11 -2.41 15.97
N LYS A 32 -8.15 -1.20 16.53
CA LYS A 32 -7.10 -0.19 16.38
C LYS A 32 -6.78 0.41 17.73
N HIS A 33 -5.66 0.01 18.31
CA HIS A 33 -5.20 0.47 19.61
C HIS A 33 -3.91 1.25 19.47
N PHE A 34 -3.80 2.37 20.17
CA PHE A 34 -2.70 3.32 20.04
C PHE A 34 -2.23 3.73 21.42
N GLN A 35 -0.93 3.88 21.61
CA GLN A 35 -0.37 4.55 22.78
C GLN A 35 0.17 5.90 22.35
N ILE A 36 -0.22 6.96 23.04
CA ILE A 36 0.31 8.31 22.81
C ILE A 36 1.10 8.81 24.01
N ALA A 37 2.08 9.67 23.77
CA ALA A 37 2.81 10.39 24.82
C ALA A 37 2.78 11.89 24.56
N LYS A 38 2.81 12.68 25.63
CA LYS A 38 2.97 14.12 25.56
C LYS A 38 4.45 14.48 25.31
N GLN A 39 4.68 15.42 24.41
CA GLN A 39 5.96 16.06 24.12
C GLN A 39 5.79 17.59 24.12
N GLU A 40 6.89 18.33 23.97
CA GLU A 40 6.89 19.79 23.98
C GLU A 40 5.92 20.40 22.94
N ASN A 41 5.84 19.79 21.76
CA ASN A 41 5.04 20.28 20.62
C ASN A 41 3.70 19.54 20.43
N GLY A 42 3.20 18.82 21.45
CA GLY A 42 1.90 18.14 21.39
C GLY A 42 1.95 16.68 21.81
N HIS A 43 1.12 15.84 21.20
CA HIS A 43 1.14 14.40 21.44
C HIS A 43 1.81 13.67 20.28
N VAL A 44 2.53 12.59 20.55
CA VAL A 44 3.14 11.73 19.53
C VAL A 44 2.66 10.30 19.69
N LEU A 45 2.66 9.54 18.59
CA LEU A 45 2.43 8.11 18.61
C LEU A 45 3.66 7.38 19.19
N ARG A 46 3.43 6.49 20.15
CA ARG A 46 4.48 5.70 20.82
C ARG A 46 4.40 4.21 20.53
N ALA A 47 3.20 3.70 20.32
CA ALA A 47 2.96 2.34 19.90
C ALA A 47 1.59 2.24 19.22
N PHE A 48 1.39 1.21 18.41
CA PHE A 48 0.07 0.86 17.88
C PHE A 48 -0.06 -0.66 17.70
N ALA A 49 -1.29 -1.15 17.81
CA ALA A 49 -1.70 -2.50 17.47
C ALA A 49 -2.91 -2.44 16.53
N LEU A 50 -2.87 -3.22 15.45
CA LEU A 50 -3.94 -3.31 14.45
C LEU A 50 -4.33 -4.78 14.28
N ALA A 51 -5.63 -5.06 14.27
CA ALA A 51 -6.16 -6.35 13.86
C ALA A 51 -7.39 -6.17 12.95
N GLY A 52 -7.57 -7.09 12.01
CA GLY A 52 -8.59 -6.99 10.96
C GLY A 52 -8.15 -6.09 9.80
N ASP A 53 -8.15 -4.77 10.01
CA ASP A 53 -7.70 -3.77 9.03
C ASP A 53 -6.30 -3.25 9.40
N ILE A 54 -5.28 -3.80 8.73
CA ILE A 54 -3.87 -3.43 8.95
C ILE A 54 -3.35 -2.41 7.92
N GLN A 55 -4.18 -1.91 7.00
CA GLN A 55 -3.74 -0.99 5.93
C GLN A 55 -3.23 0.34 6.48
N ALA A 56 -3.74 0.75 7.65
CA ALA A 56 -3.25 1.93 8.36
C ALA A 56 -1.76 1.85 8.76
N THR A 57 -1.14 0.65 8.77
CA THR A 57 0.29 0.47 9.07
C THR A 57 1.18 1.34 8.19
N ALA A 58 0.84 1.48 6.89
CA ALA A 58 1.63 2.26 5.93
C ALA A 58 1.77 3.74 6.31
N TYR A 59 0.81 4.27 7.07
CA TYR A 59 0.80 5.65 7.54
C TYR A 59 1.27 5.78 9.01
N LEU A 60 0.88 4.83 9.85
CA LEU A 60 1.20 4.86 11.28
C LEU A 60 2.67 4.54 11.56
N ARG A 61 3.31 3.66 10.76
CA ARG A 61 4.73 3.32 10.95
C ARG A 61 5.65 4.53 10.72
N PRO A 62 5.56 5.26 9.58
CA PRO A 62 6.36 6.47 9.41
C PRO A 62 6.13 7.50 10.51
N MET A 63 4.87 7.71 10.93
CA MET A 63 4.53 8.65 12.00
C MET A 63 5.15 8.26 13.35
N LEU A 64 5.16 6.96 13.67
CA LEU A 64 5.83 6.42 14.85
C LEU A 64 7.34 6.65 14.79
N GLU A 65 7.96 6.35 13.64
CA GLU A 65 9.40 6.48 13.41
C GLU A 65 9.87 7.93 13.46
N SER A 66 9.11 8.84 12.86
CA SER A 66 9.42 10.28 12.82
C SER A 66 9.03 11.04 14.09
N GLN A 67 8.31 10.39 15.01
CA GLN A 67 7.72 11.01 16.20
C GLN A 67 6.96 12.31 15.87
N THR A 68 6.20 12.30 14.79
CA THR A 68 5.45 13.48 14.35
C THR A 68 4.36 13.82 15.36
N ALA A 69 4.25 15.11 15.69
CA ALA A 69 3.19 15.63 16.54
C ALA A 69 1.83 15.41 15.86
N LEU A 70 0.92 14.76 16.58
CA LEU A 70 -0.46 14.54 16.20
C LEU A 70 -1.20 15.88 16.20
N LEU A 71 -1.93 16.16 15.12
CA LEU A 71 -2.83 17.31 15.06
C LEU A 71 -4.06 17.07 15.94
N SER A 72 -4.51 15.82 16.03
CA SER A 72 -5.59 15.39 16.93
C SER A 72 -5.58 13.86 17.11
N SER A 73 -6.19 13.34 18.18
CA SER A 73 -6.40 11.89 18.34
C SER A 73 -7.24 11.27 17.22
N ALA A 74 -8.13 12.06 16.59
CA ALA A 74 -8.92 11.61 15.45
C ALA A 74 -8.09 11.33 14.18
N GLU A 75 -6.87 11.87 14.09
CA GLU A 75 -5.94 11.59 12.98
C GLU A 75 -5.55 10.10 12.92
N LEU A 76 -5.41 9.46 14.09
CA LEU A 76 -5.12 8.03 14.21
C LEU A 76 -6.25 7.15 13.64
N LEU A 77 -7.50 7.59 13.78
CA LEU A 77 -8.67 6.93 13.22
C LEU A 77 -8.85 7.20 11.72
N ARG A 78 -8.36 8.36 11.26
CA ARG A 78 -8.39 8.81 9.86
C ARG A 78 -7.18 8.38 9.05
N ALA A 79 -6.37 7.44 9.55
CA ALA A 79 -5.38 6.70 8.76
C ALA A 79 -6.11 5.92 7.65
N LYS A 80 -6.59 6.67 6.65
CA LYS A 80 -7.32 6.19 5.50
C LYS A 80 -6.32 5.39 4.68
N ASN A 81 -6.70 4.16 4.40
CA ASN A 81 -6.04 3.32 3.42
C ASN A 81 -5.69 4.16 2.17
N PRO A 82 -4.40 4.34 1.82
CA PRO A 82 -4.00 5.09 0.63
C PRO A 82 -4.62 4.51 -0.65
N GLU A 83 -5.02 3.23 -0.65
CA GLU A 83 -5.70 2.60 -1.78
C GLU A 83 -7.07 3.24 -2.08
N THR A 84 -7.77 3.77 -1.07
CA THR A 84 -9.05 4.48 -1.25
C THR A 84 -8.89 5.98 -1.53
N SER A 85 -7.67 6.51 -1.51
CA SER A 85 -7.35 7.88 -1.93
C SER A 85 -6.37 7.86 -3.10
N ARG A 86 -6.55 6.93 -4.05
CA ARG A 86 -5.83 6.99 -5.31
C ARG A 86 -6.39 8.18 -6.09
N GLN A 87 -5.63 9.27 -6.18
CA GLN A 87 -5.90 10.27 -7.22
C GLN A 87 -6.08 9.53 -8.55
N PRO A 88 -7.04 9.93 -9.40
CA PRO A 88 -7.26 9.25 -10.67
C PRO A 88 -5.97 9.29 -11.48
N SER A 89 -5.34 8.14 -11.66
CA SER A 89 -4.15 8.04 -12.50
C SER A 89 -4.53 8.27 -13.95
N LYS A 90 -3.70 9.02 -14.68
CA LYS A 90 -3.84 9.29 -16.12
C LYS A 90 -4.33 8.05 -16.89
N ILE A 91 -5.40 8.18 -17.67
CA ILE A 91 -5.81 7.16 -18.65
C ILE A 91 -4.79 7.13 -19.79
N VAL A 92 -4.22 5.96 -20.04
CA VAL A 92 -3.18 5.74 -21.07
C VAL A 92 -3.79 5.08 -22.31
N CYS A 93 -4.75 4.16 -22.14
CA CYS A 93 -5.50 3.58 -23.24
C CYS A 93 -6.98 3.92 -23.09
N SER A 94 -7.50 4.83 -23.92
CA SER A 94 -8.92 5.18 -23.90
C SER A 94 -9.81 4.04 -24.41
N CYS A 95 -9.33 3.21 -25.35
CA CYS A 95 -10.12 2.12 -25.93
C CYS A 95 -10.45 1.01 -24.92
N ALA A 96 -9.48 0.63 -24.10
CA ALA A 96 -9.64 -0.39 -23.05
C ALA A 96 -9.88 0.23 -21.66
N HIS A 97 -9.99 1.57 -21.59
CA HIS A 97 -10.09 2.34 -20.34
C HIS A 97 -9.00 1.98 -19.31
N VAL A 98 -7.76 1.85 -19.77
CA VAL A 98 -6.62 1.44 -18.94
C VAL A 98 -5.83 2.66 -18.48
N SER A 99 -5.60 2.72 -17.18
CA SER A 99 -4.83 3.78 -16.52
C SER A 99 -3.35 3.45 -16.35
N GLN A 100 -2.52 4.47 -16.18
CA GLN A 100 -1.10 4.33 -15.87
C GLN A 100 -0.86 3.48 -14.62
N ALA A 101 -1.72 3.61 -13.60
CA ALA A 101 -1.62 2.81 -12.38
C ALA A 101 -1.84 1.31 -12.62
N GLN A 102 -2.79 0.95 -13.49
CA GLN A 102 -3.04 -0.45 -13.85
C GLN A 102 -1.86 -1.04 -14.61
N ILE A 103 -1.25 -0.27 -15.53
CA ILE A 103 -0.05 -0.69 -16.27
C ILE A 103 1.10 -0.96 -15.32
N ILE A 104 1.39 -0.01 -14.41
CA ILE A 104 2.48 -0.16 -13.43
C ILE A 104 2.26 -1.39 -12.56
N LYS A 105 1.06 -1.54 -11.99
CA LYS A 105 0.73 -2.68 -11.13
C LYS A 105 0.96 -4.03 -11.84
N ASN A 106 0.48 -4.16 -13.08
CA ASN A 106 0.64 -5.41 -13.83
C ASN A 106 2.09 -5.68 -14.22
N ALA A 107 2.86 -4.64 -14.56
CA ALA A 107 4.27 -4.78 -14.85
C ALA A 107 5.08 -5.20 -13.61
N GLU A 108 4.80 -4.62 -12.44
CA GLU A 108 5.42 -5.03 -11.18
C GLU A 108 5.04 -6.47 -10.77
N GLU A 109 3.78 -6.87 -10.99
CA GLU A 109 3.36 -8.26 -10.78
C GLU A 109 4.03 -9.23 -11.76
N PHE A 110 4.25 -8.82 -13.01
CA PHE A 110 5.02 -9.59 -13.98
C PHE A 110 6.47 -9.77 -13.53
N TYR A 111 7.16 -8.69 -13.18
CA TYR A 111 8.57 -8.77 -12.73
C TYR A 111 8.73 -9.61 -11.46
N ARG A 112 7.80 -9.53 -10.50
CA ARG A 112 7.84 -10.39 -9.29
C ARG A 112 7.74 -11.89 -9.57
N ARG A 113 7.14 -12.28 -10.69
CA ARG A 113 6.98 -13.69 -11.09
C ARG A 113 8.08 -14.16 -12.04
N ALA A 114 8.88 -13.23 -12.56
CA ALA A 114 10.02 -13.59 -13.39
C ALA A 114 11.10 -14.19 -12.48
N ASP A 115 11.32 -15.51 -12.57
CA ASP A 115 12.39 -16.21 -11.84
C ASP A 115 13.78 -15.71 -12.27
N ASP A 116 14.80 -15.96 -11.43
CA ASP A 116 16.24 -15.73 -11.72
C ASP A 116 16.71 -16.34 -13.04
N THR A 117 16.01 -17.33 -13.61
CA THR A 117 16.30 -17.91 -14.93
C THR A 117 15.92 -17.00 -16.10
N MET A 118 15.18 -15.92 -15.85
CA MET A 118 14.93 -14.82 -16.78
C MET A 118 15.99 -13.71 -16.69
N THR A 119 17.17 -14.02 -16.13
CA THR A 119 18.39 -13.19 -16.29
C THR A 119 18.91 -13.29 -17.72
N GLY A 120 18.32 -12.50 -18.60
CA GLY A 120 18.79 -12.24 -19.95
C GLY A 120 18.46 -10.81 -20.34
N ASP A 121 19.09 -10.33 -21.41
CA ASP A 121 18.94 -8.98 -22.01
C ASP A 121 17.66 -8.23 -21.56
N ASN A 122 17.83 -7.14 -20.81
CA ASN A 122 16.74 -6.30 -20.28
C ASN A 122 15.70 -5.92 -21.35
N SER A 123 16.14 -5.82 -22.61
CA SER A 123 15.26 -5.57 -23.77
C SER A 123 14.25 -6.70 -24.03
N LYS A 124 14.68 -7.96 -23.84
CA LYS A 124 13.82 -9.14 -24.00
C LYS A 124 12.80 -9.24 -22.87
N LEU A 125 13.22 -9.01 -21.63
CA LEU A 125 12.34 -9.05 -20.48
C LEU A 125 11.27 -7.93 -20.55
N ALA A 126 11.66 -6.72 -20.95
CA ALA A 126 10.71 -5.63 -21.16
C ALA A 126 9.65 -5.94 -22.24
N LYS A 127 10.02 -6.66 -23.31
CA LYS A 127 9.06 -7.13 -24.33
C LYS A 127 8.11 -8.18 -23.78
N GLN A 128 8.60 -9.11 -22.96
CA GLN A 128 7.74 -10.12 -22.31
C GLN A 128 6.80 -9.47 -21.29
N CYS A 129 7.28 -8.48 -20.54
CA CYS A 129 6.45 -7.68 -19.65
C CYS A 129 5.37 -6.92 -20.42
N LEU A 130 5.71 -6.31 -21.56
CA LEU A 130 4.72 -5.66 -22.42
C LEU A 130 3.64 -6.65 -22.85
N GLN A 131 4.02 -7.83 -23.32
CA GLN A 131 3.06 -8.87 -23.70
C GLN A 131 2.17 -9.27 -22.52
N GLY A 132 2.75 -9.53 -21.35
CA GLY A 132 1.99 -9.88 -20.14
C GLY A 132 1.01 -8.78 -19.71
N VAL A 133 1.41 -7.51 -19.81
CA VAL A 133 0.52 -6.36 -19.55
C VAL A 133 -0.61 -6.30 -20.58
N GLN A 134 -0.34 -6.54 -21.86
CA GLN A 134 -1.37 -6.57 -22.90
C GLN A 134 -2.34 -7.74 -22.72
N ASP A 135 -1.85 -8.92 -22.32
CA ASP A 135 -2.67 -10.11 -22.06
C ASP A 135 -3.61 -9.90 -20.87
N GLN A 136 -3.14 -9.22 -19.81
CA GLN A 136 -3.95 -8.93 -18.62
C GLN A 136 -4.93 -7.76 -18.80
N LEU A 137 -4.50 -6.68 -19.45
CA LEU A 137 -5.27 -5.43 -19.53
C LEU A 137 -6.00 -5.23 -20.86
N GLY A 138 -5.69 -6.02 -21.89
CA GLY A 138 -6.27 -5.90 -23.22
C GLY A 138 -5.91 -4.61 -23.96
N CYS A 139 -5.05 -3.74 -23.42
CA CYS A 139 -4.68 -2.49 -24.07
C CYS A 139 -3.72 -2.72 -25.26
N GLY A 140 -3.80 -1.86 -26.27
CA GLY A 140 -2.88 -1.89 -27.41
C GLY A 140 -3.10 -3.04 -28.39
N THR A 141 -4.18 -3.81 -28.24
CA THR A 141 -4.57 -4.91 -29.14
C THR A 141 -5.52 -4.47 -30.26
N HIS A 142 -6.15 -3.29 -30.13
CA HIS A 142 -7.10 -2.74 -31.11
C HIS A 142 -6.52 -1.60 -31.95
N CYS A 143 -6.35 -0.39 -31.39
CA CYS A 143 -5.86 0.79 -32.12
C CYS A 143 -4.35 1.05 -31.97
N GLY A 144 -3.69 0.41 -30.99
CA GLY A 144 -2.25 0.53 -30.75
C GLY A 144 -1.73 1.90 -30.26
N SER A 145 -2.54 2.95 -30.20
CA SER A 145 -2.07 4.32 -29.90
C SER A 145 -1.41 4.48 -28.52
N CYS A 146 -1.77 3.64 -27.56
CA CYS A 146 -1.19 3.62 -26.22
C CYS A 146 0.18 2.94 -26.12
N LEU A 147 0.60 2.15 -27.13
CA LEU A 147 1.80 1.31 -27.05
C LEU A 147 3.11 2.09 -26.80
N PRO A 148 3.36 3.27 -27.40
CA PRO A 148 4.57 4.04 -27.10
C PRO A 148 4.65 4.45 -25.63
N GLU A 149 3.54 4.88 -25.05
CA GLU A 149 3.47 5.30 -23.65
C GLU A 149 3.57 4.11 -22.69
N VAL A 150 2.92 2.99 -23.02
CA VAL A 150 3.03 1.74 -22.24
C VAL A 150 4.48 1.27 -22.18
N ARG A 151 5.19 1.26 -23.34
CA ARG A 151 6.63 0.91 -23.39
C ARG A 151 7.47 1.85 -22.55
N ARG A 152 7.21 3.17 -22.62
CA ARG A 152 7.91 4.16 -21.80
C ARG A 152 7.73 3.88 -20.31
N ILE A 153 6.50 3.61 -19.87
CA ILE A 153 6.21 3.27 -18.47
C ILE A 153 6.97 2.01 -18.06
N ILE A 154 6.90 0.92 -18.83
CA ILE A 154 7.58 -0.35 -18.52
C ILE A 154 9.10 -0.17 -18.42
N SER A 155 9.70 0.62 -19.32
CA SER A 155 11.15 0.89 -19.31
C SER A 155 11.65 1.71 -18.12
N GLN A 156 10.75 2.42 -17.43
CA GLN A 156 11.07 3.24 -16.26
C GLN A 156 10.93 2.47 -14.94
N LEU A 157 10.31 1.28 -14.97
CA LEU A 157 10.13 0.48 -13.77
C LEU A 157 11.43 -0.31 -13.47
N PRO A 158 11.85 -0.36 -12.20
CA PRO A 158 12.96 -1.21 -11.81
C PRO A 158 12.55 -2.67 -12.03
N VAL A 159 13.39 -3.41 -12.76
CA VAL A 159 13.30 -4.87 -12.79
C VAL A 159 13.76 -5.32 -11.40
N LEU A 160 12.83 -5.77 -10.56
CA LEU A 160 13.15 -6.36 -9.27
C LEU A 160 13.84 -7.70 -9.58
N ALA A 161 15.16 -7.74 -9.40
CA ALA A 161 15.94 -8.97 -9.33
C ALA A 161 15.74 -9.63 -7.95
#